data_AF-A0A662U5Q1-F1
#
_entry.id   AF-A0A662U5Q1-F1
#
_cell.length_a   1.000
_cell.length_b   1.000
_cell.length_c   1.000
_cell.angle_alpha   90.00
_cell.angle_beta   90.00
_cell.angle_gamma   90.00
#
_symmetry.space_group_name_H-M   'P 1'
#
loop_
_entity.id
_entity.type
_entity.pdbx_description
1 polymer ?
#
loop_
_entity_poly.entity_id
_entity_poly.type
_entity_poly.pdbx_seq_one_letter_code
_entity_poly.pdbx_strand_id
1 'polypeptide(L)'
;MSEKPKKKTVTIRNIDEELYAKASALAKSIGETVGEVVNEALRVFLSLAEGSYELVQRVREGMETTLKTITIGDLDELVVSKKDLEDVEGKVRFRNIKKLIFDNTVDLETFSKKVHSIVFVDEVIIPKNIAKLKALSKMKFVKRISYSE
;
A
#
# COMPACT_ATOMS: atom_id res chain seq x y z
N MET A 1 -0.25 27.01 -26.71
CA MET A 1 -1.21 26.40 -25.77
C MET A 1 -1.54 25.01 -26.31
N SER A 2 -1.09 23.94 -25.67
CA SER A 2 -1.37 22.58 -26.14
C SER A 2 -2.79 22.17 -25.72
N GLU A 3 -3.67 21.91 -26.69
CA GLU A 3 -5.02 21.39 -26.45
C GLU A 3 -4.94 20.02 -25.76
N LYS A 4 -5.65 19.86 -24.64
CA LYS A 4 -5.84 18.55 -24.01
C LYS A 4 -6.76 17.71 -24.93
N PRO A 5 -6.42 16.45 -25.24
CA PRO A 5 -7.20 15.63 -26.16
C PRO A 5 -8.64 15.43 -25.64
N LYS A 6 -9.63 15.62 -26.52
CA LYS A 6 -11.06 15.40 -26.21
C LYS A 6 -11.27 13.92 -25.82
N LYS A 7 -11.77 13.68 -24.61
CA LYS A 7 -12.19 12.34 -24.16
C LYS A 7 -13.41 11.89 -24.97
N LYS A 8 -13.31 10.76 -25.66
CA LYS A 8 -14.43 10.13 -26.39
C LYS A 8 -15.27 9.30 -25.42
N THR A 9 -16.59 9.34 -25.58
CA THR A 9 -17.50 8.46 -24.85
C THR A 9 -17.36 7.03 -25.37
N VAL A 10 -17.07 6.08 -24.47
CA VAL A 10 -16.98 4.65 -24.78
C VAL A 10 -17.99 3.92 -23.89
N THR A 11 -18.78 3.03 -24.50
CA THR A 11 -19.77 2.20 -23.77
C THR A 11 -19.32 0.76 -23.81
N ILE A 12 -19.16 0.16 -22.63
CA ILE A 12 -18.85 -1.27 -22.47
C ILE A 12 -20.13 -1.97 -22.03
N ARG A 13 -20.53 -3.01 -22.76
CA ARG A 13 -21.77 -3.78 -22.51
C ARG A 13 -21.44 -5.11 -21.84
N ASN A 14 -22.43 -5.67 -21.13
CA ASN A 14 -22.33 -6.97 -20.47
C ASN A 14 -21.25 -7.04 -19.37
N ILE A 15 -21.05 -5.94 -18.63
CA ILE A 15 -20.31 -6.00 -17.36
C ILE A 15 -21.20 -6.68 -16.33
N ASP A 16 -20.64 -7.63 -15.59
CA ASP A 16 -21.32 -8.27 -14.47
C ASP A 16 -21.81 -7.22 -13.45
N GLU A 17 -23.08 -7.32 -13.05
CA GLU A 17 -23.74 -6.31 -12.22
C GLU A 17 -23.11 -6.22 -10.82
N GLU A 18 -22.76 -7.36 -10.24
CA GLU A 18 -22.12 -7.42 -8.92
C GLU A 18 -20.70 -6.83 -8.98
N LEU A 19 -19.95 -7.15 -10.04
CA LEU A 19 -18.61 -6.61 -10.28
C LEU A 19 -18.64 -5.09 -10.47
N TYR A 20 -19.60 -4.57 -11.25
CA TYR A 20 -19.79 -3.14 -11.42
C TYR A 20 -20.13 -2.46 -10.09
N ALA A 21 -21.03 -3.04 -9.29
CA ALA A 21 -21.42 -2.51 -7.99
C ALA A 21 -20.20 -2.42 -7.04
N LYS A 22 -19.36 -3.46 -6.99
CA LYS A 22 -18.13 -3.47 -6.21
C LYS A 22 -17.13 -2.41 -6.69
N ALA A 23 -16.91 -2.31 -8.00
CA ALA A 23 -16.02 -1.30 -8.58
C ALA A 23 -16.52 0.13 -8.30
N SER A 24 -17.84 0.34 -8.36
CA SER A 24 -18.48 1.63 -8.06
C SER A 24 -18.34 2.01 -6.58
N ALA A 25 -18.57 1.07 -5.68
CA ALA A 25 -18.38 1.27 -4.24
C ALA A 25 -16.92 1.60 -3.91
N LEU A 26 -15.97 0.87 -4.52
CA LEU A 26 -14.54 1.14 -4.37
C LEU A 26 -14.20 2.55 -4.85
N ALA A 27 -14.58 2.92 -6.08
CA ALA A 27 -14.32 4.24 -6.65
C ALA A 27 -14.81 5.37 -5.73
N LYS A 28 -16.05 5.26 -5.24
CA LYS A 28 -16.62 6.22 -4.26
C LYS A 28 -15.81 6.29 -2.98
N SER A 29 -15.36 5.15 -2.44
CA SER A 29 -14.61 5.10 -1.19
C SER A 29 -13.23 5.76 -1.27
N ILE A 30 -12.63 5.80 -2.46
CA ILE A 30 -11.29 6.38 -2.70
C ILE A 30 -11.34 7.77 -3.36
N GLY A 31 -12.54 8.30 -3.62
CA GLY A 31 -12.71 9.61 -4.24
C GLY A 31 -12.41 9.65 -5.75
N GLU A 32 -12.46 8.51 -6.43
CA GLU A 32 -12.23 8.38 -7.87
C GLU A 32 -13.53 8.08 -8.62
N THR A 33 -13.50 8.26 -9.94
CA THR A 33 -14.59 7.85 -10.82
C THR A 33 -14.46 6.37 -11.20
N VAL A 34 -15.60 5.73 -11.50
CA VAL A 34 -15.62 4.34 -11.99
C VAL A 34 -14.77 4.19 -13.27
N GLY A 35 -14.76 5.23 -14.12
CA GLY A 35 -13.94 5.25 -15.32
C GLY A 35 -12.44 5.22 -15.02
N GLU A 36 -11.98 5.92 -13.98
CA GLU A 36 -10.57 5.89 -13.57
C GLU A 36 -10.16 4.50 -13.07
N VAL A 37 -10.97 3.90 -12.19
CA VAL A 37 -10.73 2.54 -11.68
C VAL A 37 -10.69 1.51 -12.82
N VAL A 38 -11.63 1.59 -13.77
CA VAL A 38 -11.68 0.68 -14.93
C VAL A 38 -10.50 0.91 -15.88
N ASN A 39 -10.10 2.15 -16.12
CA ASN A 39 -8.94 2.45 -16.96
C ASN A 39 -7.65 1.87 -16.39
N GLU A 40 -7.43 1.97 -15.08
CA GLU A 40 -6.25 1.39 -14.44
C GLU A 40 -6.25 -0.14 -14.49
N ALA A 41 -7.40 -0.77 -14.22
CA ALA A 41 -7.53 -2.22 -14.33
C ALA A 41 -7.23 -2.73 -15.76
N LEU A 42 -7.72 -2.03 -16.79
CA LEU A 42 -7.46 -2.35 -18.18
C LEU A 42 -6.00 -2.17 -18.57
N ARG A 43 -5.34 -1.10 -18.11
CA ARG A 43 -3.90 -0.89 -18.35
C ARG A 43 -3.06 -2.03 -17.79
N VAL A 44 -3.34 -2.45 -16.55
CA VAL A 44 -2.65 -3.57 -15.91
C VAL A 44 -2.88 -4.86 -16.68
N PHE A 45 -4.13 -5.17 -17.03
CA PHE A 45 -4.47 -6.39 -17.78
C PHE A 45 -3.77 -6.45 -19.14
N LEU A 46 -3.82 -5.37 -19.92
CA LEU A 46 -3.18 -5.32 -21.24
C LEU A 46 -1.65 -5.42 -21.15
N SER A 47 -1.05 -4.81 -20.14
CA SER A 47 0.41 -4.92 -19.90
C SER A 47 0.85 -6.35 -19.60
N LEU A 48 0.01 -7.10 -18.88
CA LEU A 48 0.25 -8.53 -18.62
C LEU A 48 0.03 -9.38 -19.88
N ALA A 49 -1.01 -9.09 -20.65
CA ALA A 49 -1.37 -9.84 -21.86
C ALA A 49 -0.37 -9.65 -23.02
N GLU A 50 0.20 -8.45 -23.16
CA GLU A 50 1.15 -8.13 -24.23
C GLU A 50 2.59 -8.59 -23.92
N GLY A 51 2.85 -9.09 -22.70
CA GLY A 51 4.20 -9.48 -22.27
C GLY A 51 5.20 -8.31 -22.32
N SER A 52 4.72 -7.08 -22.45
CA SER A 52 5.53 -5.88 -22.60
C SER A 52 6.09 -5.48 -21.23
N TYR A 53 7.25 -6.07 -20.94
CA TYR A 53 8.00 -5.86 -19.71
C TYR A 53 8.17 -4.35 -19.40
N GLU A 54 8.33 -3.48 -20.41
CA GLU A 54 8.51 -2.03 -20.23
C GLU A 54 7.28 -1.24 -19.77
N LEU A 55 6.05 -1.62 -20.16
CA LEU A 55 4.83 -0.94 -19.70
C LEU A 55 4.47 -1.41 -18.29
N VAL A 56 4.69 -2.70 -18.02
CA VAL A 56 4.75 -3.24 -16.67
C VAL A 56 5.81 -2.50 -15.85
N GLN A 57 7.00 -2.19 -16.39
CA GLN A 57 8.04 -1.41 -15.69
C GLN A 57 7.61 0.04 -15.41
N ARG A 58 6.81 0.72 -16.25
CA ARG A 58 6.35 2.10 -15.96
C ARG A 58 5.16 2.19 -15.01
N VAL A 59 4.22 1.24 -15.08
CA VAL A 59 3.21 1.03 -14.02
C VAL A 59 3.93 0.60 -12.73
N ARG A 60 4.98 -0.22 -12.88
CA ARG A 60 5.90 -0.53 -11.81
C ARG A 60 6.72 0.67 -11.40
N GLU A 61 7.09 1.68 -12.17
CA GLU A 61 7.86 2.82 -11.66
C GLU A 61 6.99 3.65 -10.69
N GLY A 62 5.67 3.69 -10.94
CA GLY A 62 4.67 4.10 -9.95
C GLY A 62 4.48 3.12 -8.77
N MET A 63 4.91 1.87 -8.91
CA MET A 63 4.97 0.80 -7.89
C MET A 63 6.41 0.33 -7.53
N GLU A 64 7.50 1.07 -7.83
CA GLU A 64 8.86 0.46 -7.94
C GLU A 64 9.56 0.44 -6.59
N THR A 65 8.84 0.86 -5.56
CA THR A 65 9.20 0.58 -4.18
C THR A 65 8.90 -0.88 -3.78
N THR A 66 8.30 -1.69 -4.66
CA THR A 66 7.96 -3.11 -4.44
C THR A 66 9.08 -4.07 -4.84
N LEU A 67 10.30 -3.78 -4.39
CA LEU A 67 11.27 -4.85 -4.09
C LEU A 67 10.63 -5.70 -2.98
N LYS A 68 10.14 -6.90 -3.33
CA LYS A 68 9.61 -7.94 -2.42
C LYS A 68 8.89 -7.37 -1.19
N THR A 69 7.67 -6.86 -1.35
CA THR A 69 6.87 -6.44 -0.18
C THR A 69 6.14 -7.64 0.41
N ILE A 70 6.58 -8.11 1.57
CA ILE A 70 5.97 -9.20 2.32
C ILE A 70 4.90 -8.63 3.24
N THR A 71 3.74 -9.29 3.31
CA THR A 71 2.63 -8.87 4.17
C THR A 71 2.57 -9.78 5.39
N ILE A 72 2.57 -9.17 6.58
CA ILE A 72 2.45 -9.85 7.87
C ILE A 72 1.21 -9.30 8.57
N GLY A 73 0.32 -10.18 9.05
CA GLY A 73 -0.94 -9.75 9.62
C GLY A 73 -1.78 -10.83 10.28
N ASP A 74 -2.97 -10.43 10.71
CA ASP A 74 -3.98 -11.29 11.36
C ASP A 74 -3.51 -11.85 12.71
N LEU A 75 -2.89 -10.98 13.52
CA LEU A 75 -2.30 -11.32 14.82
C LEU A 75 -2.85 -10.42 15.94
N ASP A 76 -2.91 -10.95 17.16
CA ASP A 76 -3.27 -10.14 18.32
C ASP A 76 -2.09 -9.21 18.72
N GLU A 77 -0.91 -9.77 18.89
CA GLU A 77 0.29 -9.01 19.29
C GLU A 77 1.50 -9.45 18.47
N LEU A 78 2.30 -8.49 18.01
CA LEU A 78 3.54 -8.74 17.29
C LEU A 78 4.64 -7.81 17.80
N VAL A 79 5.76 -8.40 18.21
CA VAL A 79 6.99 -7.69 18.55
C VAL A 79 7.99 -7.87 17.40
N VAL A 80 8.57 -6.77 16.94
CA VAL A 80 9.48 -6.74 15.79
C VAL A 80 10.80 -6.10 16.21
N SER A 81 11.88 -6.86 16.08
CA SER A 81 13.25 -6.37 16.27
C SER A 81 13.86 -5.88 14.96
N LYS A 82 15.00 -5.19 15.06
CA LYS A 82 15.80 -4.82 13.90
C LYS A 82 16.21 -6.05 13.08
N LYS A 83 16.60 -7.14 13.76
CA LYS A 83 17.00 -8.39 13.11
C LYS A 83 15.86 -8.98 12.29
N ASP A 84 14.63 -8.99 12.83
CA ASP A 84 13.47 -9.49 12.10
C ASP A 84 13.20 -8.71 10.81
N LEU A 85 13.41 -7.39 10.82
CA LEU A 85 13.28 -6.56 9.61
C LEU A 85 14.43 -6.78 8.61
N GLU A 86 15.63 -7.07 9.10
CA GLU A 86 16.82 -7.28 8.27
C GLU A 86 16.80 -8.65 7.58
N ASP A 87 16.41 -9.70 8.31
CA ASP A 87 16.33 -11.10 7.84
C ASP A 87 15.27 -11.28 6.72
N VAL A 88 14.30 -10.37 6.63
CA VAL A 88 13.29 -10.38 5.58
C VAL A 88 13.84 -9.77 4.28
N GLU A 89 13.75 -10.54 3.19
CA GLU A 89 14.08 -10.04 1.85
C GLU A 89 13.02 -9.04 1.37
N GLY A 90 13.42 -7.76 1.27
CA GLY A 90 12.57 -6.67 0.81
C GLY A 90 11.93 -5.88 1.95
N LYS A 91 10.69 -5.42 1.75
CA LYS A 91 9.97 -4.55 2.70
C LYS A 91 8.80 -5.27 3.34
N VAL A 92 8.39 -4.82 4.53
CA VAL A 92 7.30 -5.44 5.29
C VAL A 92 6.10 -4.50 5.35
N ARG A 93 4.94 -5.06 5.02
CA ARG A 93 3.62 -4.46 5.25
C ARG A 93 2.97 -5.15 6.43
N PHE A 94 2.64 -4.39 7.46
CA PHE A 94 1.91 -4.89 8.63
C PHE A 94 0.42 -4.62 8.44
N ARG A 95 -0.44 -5.63 8.64
CA ARG A 95 -1.89 -5.50 8.44
C ARG A 95 -2.71 -6.22 9.51
N ASN A 96 -3.80 -5.62 9.99
CA ASN A 96 -4.76 -6.31 10.87
C ASN A 96 -4.10 -6.91 12.13
N ILE A 97 -3.42 -6.06 12.90
CA ILE A 97 -2.73 -6.45 14.14
C ILE A 97 -3.33 -5.64 15.30
N LYS A 98 -3.71 -6.24 16.43
CA LYS A 98 -4.23 -5.43 17.56
C LYS A 98 -3.11 -4.58 18.18
N LYS A 99 -1.94 -5.16 18.43
CA LYS A 99 -0.79 -4.47 19.03
C LYS A 99 0.51 -4.78 18.31
N LEU A 100 1.12 -3.76 17.68
CA LEU A 100 2.41 -3.87 16.98
C LEU A 100 3.49 -3.12 17.77
N ILE A 101 4.56 -3.79 18.15
CA ILE A 101 5.64 -3.24 18.96
C ILE A 101 6.94 -3.31 18.16
N PHE A 102 7.52 -2.16 17.84
CA PHE A 102 8.91 -2.08 17.40
C PHE A 102 9.79 -1.93 18.63
N ASP A 103 10.74 -2.84 18.83
CA ASP A 103 11.64 -2.76 19.98
C ASP A 103 12.68 -1.63 19.83
N ASN A 104 13.39 -1.31 20.92
CA ASN A 104 14.38 -0.24 20.95
C ASN A 104 15.61 -0.48 20.06
N THR A 105 15.73 -1.65 19.43
CA THR A 105 16.81 -1.94 18.47
C THR A 105 16.53 -1.39 17.07
N VAL A 106 15.27 -1.06 16.77
CA VAL A 106 14.86 -0.53 15.46
C VAL A 106 15.23 0.95 15.33
N ASP A 107 16.17 1.25 14.43
CA ASP A 107 16.54 2.62 14.08
C ASP A 107 15.67 3.22 12.96
N LEU A 108 15.73 4.54 12.84
CA LEU A 108 14.95 5.30 11.86
C LEU A 108 15.23 4.89 10.41
N GLU A 109 16.48 4.51 10.11
CA GLU A 109 16.90 4.12 8.76
C GLU A 109 16.27 2.76 8.40
N THR A 110 16.41 1.78 9.28
CA THR A 110 15.83 0.44 9.19
C THR A 110 14.32 0.54 9.04
N PHE A 111 13.65 1.31 9.90
CA PHE A 111 12.21 1.54 9.80
C PHE A 111 11.82 2.15 8.46
N SER A 112 12.54 3.19 8.01
CA SER A 112 12.23 3.89 6.77
C SER A 112 12.40 3.01 5.53
N LYS A 113 13.46 2.19 5.54
CA LYS A 113 13.87 1.33 4.43
C LYS A 113 13.05 0.04 4.36
N LYS A 114 12.84 -0.63 5.50
CA LYS A 114 12.20 -1.95 5.58
C LYS A 114 10.69 -1.89 5.81
N VAL A 115 10.16 -0.90 6.53
CA VAL A 115 8.70 -0.81 6.71
C VAL A 115 8.08 -0.15 5.48
N HIS A 116 7.25 -0.88 4.75
CA HIS A 116 6.49 -0.34 3.63
C HIS A 116 5.27 0.44 4.13
N SER A 117 4.41 -0.20 4.92
CA SER A 117 3.18 0.39 5.43
C SER A 117 2.60 -0.41 6.61
N ILE A 118 1.91 0.29 7.51
CA ILE A 118 1.18 -0.29 8.66
C ILE A 118 -0.30 0.06 8.48
N VAL A 119 -1.17 -0.94 8.40
CA VAL A 119 -2.59 -0.74 8.04
C VAL A 119 -3.52 -1.52 8.96
N PHE A 120 -4.59 -0.90 9.45
CA PHE A 120 -5.55 -1.55 10.38
C PHE A 120 -4.85 -2.10 11.63
N VAL A 121 -4.26 -1.21 12.42
CA VAL A 121 -3.59 -1.58 13.69
C VAL A 121 -4.16 -0.76 14.83
N ASP A 122 -4.57 -1.40 15.92
CA ASP A 122 -5.21 -0.68 17.02
C ASP A 122 -4.19 0.13 17.83
N GLU A 123 -3.05 -0.47 18.17
CA GLU A 123 -1.95 0.21 18.84
C GLU A 123 -0.61 -0.10 18.18
N VAL A 124 0.15 0.95 17.86
CA VAL A 124 1.55 0.84 17.44
C VAL A 124 2.46 1.47 18.50
N ILE A 125 3.40 0.68 19.01
CA ILE A 125 4.46 1.14 19.92
C ILE A 125 5.73 1.32 19.10
N ILE A 126 6.27 2.54 19.09
CA ILE A 126 7.51 2.88 18.37
C ILE A 126 8.60 3.38 19.33
N PRO A 127 9.88 3.09 19.06
CA PRO A 127 11.01 3.67 19.75
C PRO A 127 11.08 5.20 19.64
N LYS A 128 11.52 5.89 20.70
CA LYS A 128 11.64 7.37 20.76
C LYS A 128 12.62 7.97 19.73
N ASN A 129 13.58 7.19 19.24
CA ASN A 129 14.50 7.57 18.18
C ASN A 129 13.82 7.69 16.80
N ILE A 130 12.55 7.30 16.65
CA ILE A 130 11.79 7.45 15.40
C ILE A 130 10.90 8.69 15.46
N ALA A 131 11.15 9.65 14.54
CA ALA A 131 10.37 10.88 14.45
C ALA A 131 8.88 10.60 14.15
N LYS A 132 7.98 11.20 14.94
CA LYS A 132 6.52 11.02 14.87
C LYS A 132 5.94 11.12 13.46
N LEU A 133 6.29 12.18 12.72
CA LEU A 133 5.74 12.43 11.38
C LEU A 133 6.26 11.41 10.34
N LYS A 134 7.48 10.91 10.51
CA LYS A 134 8.05 9.87 9.63
C LYS A 134 7.41 8.51 9.89
N ALA A 135 7.03 8.21 11.13
CA ALA A 135 6.29 7.00 11.45
C ALA A 135 4.86 7.07 10.88
N LEU A 136 4.16 8.19 11.12
CA LEU A 136 2.79 8.42 10.66
C LEU A 136 2.62 8.37 9.15
N SER A 137 3.62 8.81 8.36
CA SER A 137 3.53 8.79 6.89
C SER A 137 3.38 7.38 6.30
N LYS A 138 3.72 6.33 7.06
CA LYS A 138 3.59 4.92 6.66
C LYS A 138 2.34 4.25 7.26
N MET A 139 1.54 4.94 8.06
CA MET A 139 0.42 4.39 8.80
C MET A 139 -0.93 4.77 8.17
N LYS A 140 -1.86 3.82 8.08
CA LYS A 140 -3.24 4.04 7.64
C LYS A 140 -4.21 3.28 8.56
N PHE A 141 -5.28 3.93 9.01
CA PHE A 141 -6.25 3.31 9.92
C PHE A 141 -5.59 2.77 11.22
N VAL A 142 -4.74 3.59 11.85
CA VAL A 142 -4.14 3.29 13.16
C VAL A 142 -4.89 4.07 14.24
N LYS A 143 -5.35 3.41 15.31
CA LYS A 143 -6.15 4.08 16.35
C LYS A 143 -5.29 4.83 17.36
N ARG A 144 -4.19 4.23 17.82
CA ARG A 144 -3.29 4.78 18.84
C ARG A 144 -1.83 4.55 18.49
N ILE A 145 -0.99 5.54 18.81
CA ILE A 145 0.47 5.43 18.77
C ILE A 145 1.01 5.77 20.15
N SER A 146 1.88 4.90 20.64
CA SER A 146 2.58 5.02 21.93
C SER A 146 4.08 4.93 21.69
N TYR A 147 4.89 5.44 22.62
CA TYR A 147 6.35 5.36 22.52
C TYR A 147 6.91 4.43 23.58
N SER A 148 7.82 3.52 23.21
CA SER A 148 8.58 2.74 24.20
C SER A 148 9.59 3.66 24.91
N GLU A 149 9.87 3.36 26.18
CA GLU A 149 10.76 4.18 26.99
C GLU A 149 12.21 4.17 26.52
#